data_AF-A0A3B3VQV6-F1
#
_entry.id   AF-A0A3B3VQV6-F1
#
_cell.length_a   1.000
_cell.length_b   1.000
_cell.length_c   1.000
_cell.angle_alpha   90.00
_cell.angle_beta   90.00
_cell.angle_gamma   90.00
#
_symmetry.space_group_name_H-M   'P 1'
#
loop_
_entity.id
_entity.type
_entity.pdbx_description
1 polymer ?
#
loop_
_entity_poly.entity_id
_entity_poly.type
_entity_poly.pdbx_seq_one_letter_code
_entity_poly.pdbx_strand_id
1 'polypeptide(L)'
;MNAFQTIFLLTVGLSVAHSLDYKALHQFRAMILCMLPDSWPALDYADYGCYCGYGGSGTPVDDLDRCCQIHDQCYSDAMQHPECWPILDNPYTEVYSYTCDEANRKLSCTNQNDECEMFICECDRKAAECFSRSEWNPEHEHLPSDRCQ
;
A
#
# COMPACT_ATOMS: atom_id res chain seq x y z
N MET A 1 5.42 -1.04 -67.71
CA MET A 1 4.73 -2.05 -66.87
C MET A 1 5.63 -2.40 -65.71
N ASN A 2 5.06 -2.48 -64.50
CA ASN A 2 5.63 -2.96 -63.22
C ASN A 2 6.43 -1.90 -62.44
N ALA A 3 5.79 -1.13 -61.57
CA ALA A 3 5.37 -1.44 -60.19
C ALA A 3 6.40 -0.93 -59.17
N PHE A 4 6.28 0.36 -58.80
CA PHE A 4 6.94 0.91 -57.62
C PHE A 4 6.11 0.54 -56.39
N GLN A 5 6.61 -0.40 -55.59
CA GLN A 5 6.04 -0.75 -54.30
C GLN A 5 6.33 0.36 -53.28
N THR A 6 5.28 1.00 -52.78
CA THR A 6 5.33 1.87 -51.59
C THR A 6 5.58 1.03 -50.35
N ILE A 7 6.73 1.22 -49.71
CA ILE A 7 7.04 0.66 -48.39
C ILE A 7 6.30 1.51 -47.34
N PHE A 8 5.22 0.98 -46.78
CA PHE A 8 4.59 1.51 -45.57
C PHE A 8 5.45 1.07 -44.37
N LEU A 9 6.24 1.99 -43.82
CA LEU A 9 6.89 1.78 -42.52
C LEU A 9 5.82 1.90 -41.44
N LEU A 10 5.26 0.76 -41.04
CA LEU A 10 4.49 0.64 -39.80
C LEU A 10 5.51 0.77 -38.64
N THR A 11 5.71 1.99 -38.15
CA THR A 11 6.34 2.20 -36.85
C THR A 11 5.38 1.63 -35.81
N VAL A 12 5.63 0.40 -35.37
CA VAL A 12 5.03 -0.15 -34.16
C VAL A 12 5.60 0.69 -33.02
N GLY A 13 4.86 1.72 -32.61
CA GLY A 13 5.11 2.38 -31.34
C GLY A 13 4.91 1.32 -30.26
N LEU A 14 6.01 0.85 -29.66
CA LEU A 14 5.93 0.15 -28.39
C LEU A 14 5.46 1.17 -27.36
N SER A 15 4.14 1.20 -27.14
CA SER A 15 3.57 1.74 -25.93
C SER A 15 4.10 0.86 -24.80
N VAL A 16 5.22 1.24 -24.17
CA VAL A 16 5.57 0.72 -22.86
C VAL A 16 4.51 1.30 -21.92
N ALA A 17 3.42 0.56 -21.75
CA ALA A 17 2.59 0.75 -20.58
C ALA A 17 3.50 0.38 -19.40
N HIS A 18 4.13 1.39 -18.79
CA HIS A 18 4.73 1.22 -17.48
C HIS A 18 3.56 0.83 -16.57
N SER A 19 3.44 -0.46 -16.27
CA SER A 19 2.64 -0.88 -15.12
C SER A 19 3.18 -0.08 -13.94
N LEU A 20 2.35 0.77 -13.34
CA LEU A 20 2.67 1.35 -12.05
C LEU A 20 2.96 0.18 -11.13
N ASP A 21 4.24 0.00 -10.82
CA ASP A 21 4.75 -1.19 -10.17
C ASP A 21 4.46 -1.01 -8.67
N TYR A 22 3.35 -1.57 -8.19
CA TYR A 22 2.91 -1.46 -6.79
C TYR A 22 3.78 -2.30 -5.83
N LYS A 23 5.10 -2.32 -6.04
CA LYS A 23 6.08 -3.08 -5.25
C LYS A 23 5.99 -2.75 -3.77
N ALA A 24 5.80 -1.47 -3.41
CA ALA A 24 5.64 -1.06 -2.02
C ALA A 24 4.38 -1.66 -1.37
N LEU A 25 3.22 -1.63 -2.05
CA LEU A 25 2.01 -2.30 -1.56
C LEU A 25 2.19 -3.82 -1.39
N HIS A 26 3.01 -4.45 -2.25
CA HIS A 26 3.39 -5.85 -2.04
C HIS A 26 4.26 -6.06 -0.78
N GLN A 27 5.11 -5.09 -0.42
CA GLN A 27 5.86 -5.12 0.83
C GLN A 27 4.94 -4.93 2.04
N PHE A 28 3.98 -4.01 1.98
CA PHE A 28 2.98 -3.87 3.04
C PHE A 28 2.18 -5.16 3.24
N ARG A 29 1.69 -5.76 2.15
CA ARG A 29 1.03 -7.08 2.19
C ARG A 29 1.90 -8.14 2.88
N ALA A 30 3.20 -8.16 2.57
CA ALA A 30 4.13 -9.12 3.19
C ALA A 30 4.36 -8.82 4.68
N MET A 31 4.37 -7.56 5.10
CA MET A 31 4.37 -7.19 6.53
C MET A 31 3.12 -7.65 7.25
N ILE A 32 1.93 -7.51 6.64
CA ILE A 32 0.69 -8.03 7.22
C ILE A 32 0.78 -9.55 7.40
N LEU A 33 1.23 -10.29 6.38
CA LEU A 33 1.42 -11.75 6.48
C LEU A 33 2.48 -12.17 7.50
N CYS A 34 3.51 -11.35 7.72
CA CYS A 34 4.48 -11.58 8.78
C CYS A 34 3.79 -11.62 10.16
N MET A 35 2.85 -10.70 10.41
CA MET A 35 2.14 -10.58 11.68
C MET A 35 0.93 -11.51 11.79
N LEU A 36 0.23 -11.73 10.66
CA LEU A 36 -1.04 -12.43 10.54
C LEU A 36 -0.96 -13.45 9.38
N PRO A 37 -0.29 -14.59 9.59
CA PRO A 37 0.02 -15.55 8.52
C PRO A 37 -1.21 -16.20 7.87
N ASP A 38 -2.31 -16.31 8.62
CA ASP A 38 -3.54 -16.98 8.18
C ASP A 38 -4.56 -15.99 7.56
N SER A 39 -4.20 -14.71 7.49
CA SER A 39 -5.03 -13.66 6.86
C SER A 39 -4.95 -13.69 5.33
N TRP A 40 -5.91 -13.02 4.70
CA TRP A 40 -5.96 -12.74 3.27
C TRP A 40 -5.94 -11.22 3.08
N PRO A 41 -4.78 -10.52 3.15
CA PRO A 41 -4.77 -9.08 3.37
C PRO A 41 -5.54 -8.23 2.37
N ALA A 42 -5.61 -8.67 1.10
CA ALA A 42 -6.34 -7.98 0.06
C ALA A 42 -7.87 -8.17 0.14
N LEU A 43 -8.34 -9.22 0.81
CA LEU A 43 -9.76 -9.47 1.07
C LEU A 43 -10.13 -8.88 2.43
N ASP A 44 -9.34 -9.19 3.46
CA ASP A 44 -9.67 -8.88 4.84
C ASP A 44 -9.56 -7.37 5.16
N TYR A 45 -8.64 -6.64 4.50
CA TYR A 45 -8.25 -5.28 4.90
C TYR A 45 -8.25 -4.23 3.79
N ALA A 46 -8.51 -4.57 2.52
CA ALA A 46 -8.44 -3.58 1.43
C ALA A 46 -9.77 -2.84 1.16
N ASP A 47 -10.87 -3.31 1.75
CA ASP A 47 -12.20 -2.69 1.69
C ASP A 47 -12.97 -3.01 3.00
N TYR A 48 -12.51 -2.40 4.10
CA TYR A 48 -13.01 -2.65 5.45
C TYR A 48 -13.29 -1.34 6.18
N GLY A 49 -14.45 -1.26 6.83
CA GLY A 49 -14.82 -0.10 7.63
C GLY A 49 -14.90 1.18 6.79
N CYS A 50 -14.47 2.28 7.39
CA CYS A 50 -14.53 3.60 6.81
C CYS A 50 -13.19 4.13 6.29
N TYR A 51 -12.08 3.45 6.58
CA TYR A 51 -10.73 3.89 6.23
C TYR A 51 -9.90 2.82 5.54
N CYS A 52 -10.08 1.53 5.80
CA CYS A 52 -9.25 0.51 5.18
C CYS A 52 -9.59 0.34 3.69
N GLY A 53 -8.85 1.03 2.82
CA GLY A 53 -9.06 1.06 1.38
C GLY A 53 -8.62 2.40 0.78
N TYR A 54 -9.12 2.73 -0.41
CA TYR A 54 -8.83 4.03 -1.01
C TYR A 54 -9.73 5.14 -0.43
N GLY A 55 -9.11 6.18 0.13
CA GLY A 55 -9.81 7.38 0.58
C GLY A 55 -9.98 7.42 2.10
N GLY A 56 -11.22 7.25 2.56
CA GLY A 56 -11.56 7.20 3.98
C GLY A 56 -12.09 8.51 4.57
N SER A 57 -13.10 8.40 5.44
CA SER A 57 -13.74 9.57 6.07
C SER A 57 -14.63 9.19 7.26
N GLY A 58 -14.99 10.20 8.07
CA GLY A 58 -15.88 10.01 9.21
C GLY A 58 -15.18 9.41 10.42
N THR A 59 -15.91 8.61 11.19
CA THR A 59 -15.44 7.99 12.42
C THR A 59 -15.11 6.51 12.18
N PRO A 60 -13.92 6.02 12.56
CA PRO A 60 -13.59 4.61 12.44
C PRO A 60 -14.59 3.72 13.19
N VAL A 61 -15.04 2.63 12.57
CA VAL A 61 -16.09 1.76 13.13
C VAL A 61 -15.60 0.81 14.21
N ASP A 62 -14.29 0.54 14.24
CA ASP A 62 -13.62 -0.25 15.28
C ASP A 62 -12.11 0.07 15.34
N ASP A 63 -11.37 -0.70 16.14
CA ASP A 63 -9.92 -0.53 16.31
C ASP A 63 -9.11 -0.93 15.07
N LEU A 64 -9.61 -1.85 14.23
CA LEU A 64 -8.94 -2.22 12.97
C LEU A 64 -9.05 -1.08 11.96
N ASP A 65 -10.25 -0.52 11.81
CA ASP A 65 -10.51 0.65 10.97
C ASP A 65 -9.73 1.89 11.45
N ARG A 66 -9.55 2.03 12.76
CA ARG A 66 -8.68 3.07 13.33
C ARG A 66 -7.21 2.89 12.95
N CYS A 67 -6.72 1.65 12.85
CA CYS A 67 -5.37 1.40 12.34
C CYS A 67 -5.21 1.95 10.92
N CYS A 68 -6.22 1.77 10.07
CA CYS A 68 -6.23 2.28 8.69
C CYS A 68 -6.29 3.81 8.65
N GLN A 69 -7.13 4.45 9.48
CA GLN A 69 -7.14 5.92 9.61
C GLN A 69 -5.75 6.47 9.95
N ILE A 70 -5.04 5.83 10.89
CA ILE A 70 -3.69 6.24 11.28
C ILE A 70 -2.69 6.01 10.13
N HIS A 71 -2.84 4.91 9.39
CA HIS A 71 -2.01 4.59 8.23
C HIS A 71 -2.20 5.62 7.11
N ASP A 72 -3.44 5.99 6.78
CA ASP A 72 -3.76 7.02 5.79
C ASP A 72 -3.17 8.38 6.16
N GLN A 73 -3.23 8.75 7.44
CA GLN A 73 -2.57 9.96 7.93
C GLN A 73 -1.05 9.86 7.79
N CYS A 74 -0.47 8.70 8.11
CA CYS A 74 0.96 8.47 7.97
C CYS A 74 1.41 8.59 6.50
N TYR A 75 0.66 8.03 5.55
CA TYR A 75 0.91 8.19 4.12
C TYR A 75 0.74 9.64 3.66
N SER A 76 -0.26 10.35 4.19
CA SER A 76 -0.45 11.78 3.94
C SER A 76 0.73 12.62 4.42
N ASP A 77 1.32 12.27 5.56
CA ASP A 77 2.51 12.91 6.10
C ASP A 77 3.76 12.55 5.28
N ALA A 78 3.88 11.30 4.82
CA ALA A 78 4.96 10.86 3.94
C ALA A 78 4.98 11.65 2.62
N MET A 79 3.81 11.87 2.02
CA MET A 79 3.66 12.68 0.80
C MET A 79 4.03 14.17 1.00
N GLN A 80 4.10 14.64 2.25
CA GLN A 80 4.50 16.00 2.62
C GLN A 80 5.92 16.05 3.20
N HIS A 81 6.59 14.90 3.36
CA HIS A 81 7.89 14.83 4.00
C HIS A 81 8.97 15.50 3.11
N PRO A 82 9.84 16.37 3.66
CA PRO A 82 10.82 17.11 2.86
C PRO A 82 11.78 16.24 2.03
N GLU A 83 12.11 15.07 2.56
CA GLU A 83 13.00 14.10 1.90
C GLU A 83 12.27 13.16 0.93
N CYS A 84 10.92 13.19 0.90
CA CYS A 84 10.15 12.44 -0.09
C CYS A 84 9.82 13.36 -1.27
N TRP A 85 10.25 13.02 -2.48
CA TRP A 85 9.90 13.81 -3.67
C TRP A 85 8.54 13.38 -4.20
N PRO A 86 7.44 14.13 -4.03
CA PRO A 86 6.08 13.59 -4.22
C PRO A 86 5.74 13.15 -5.65
N ILE A 87 6.53 13.56 -6.64
CA ILE A 87 6.39 13.18 -8.04
C ILE A 87 7.01 11.79 -8.33
N LEU A 88 8.02 11.40 -7.54
CA LEU A 88 8.83 10.20 -7.75
C LEU A 88 8.60 9.18 -6.61
N ASP A 89 8.58 9.68 -5.38
CA ASP A 89 8.57 8.90 -4.15
C ASP A 89 7.18 9.06 -3.52
N ASN A 90 6.37 8.03 -3.70
CA ASN A 90 5.01 7.95 -3.19
C ASN A 90 4.92 6.69 -2.31
N PRO A 91 4.28 6.76 -1.13
CA PRO A 91 4.11 5.61 -0.25
C PRO A 91 3.49 4.35 -0.90
N TYR A 92 2.77 4.49 -2.03
CA TYR A 92 2.23 3.34 -2.76
C TYR A 92 3.22 2.65 -3.72
N THR A 93 4.35 3.28 -4.04
CA THR A 93 5.32 2.79 -5.04
C THR A 93 6.76 2.76 -4.54
N GLU A 94 7.11 3.54 -3.52
CA GLU A 94 8.46 3.64 -2.97
C GLU A 94 8.86 2.36 -2.22
N VAL A 95 9.95 1.73 -2.66
CA VAL A 95 10.37 0.43 -2.15
C VAL A 95 11.36 0.62 -1.02
N TYR A 96 11.10 -0.01 0.12
CA TYR A 96 11.94 0.12 1.30
C TYR A 96 12.52 -1.23 1.75
N SER A 97 13.50 -1.20 2.64
CA SER A 97 14.16 -2.36 3.24
C SER A 97 13.61 -2.66 4.64
N TYR A 98 13.16 -3.89 4.85
CA TYR A 98 12.65 -4.37 6.13
C TYR A 98 13.04 -5.84 6.38
N THR A 99 12.89 -6.29 7.62
CA THR A 99 13.02 -7.69 8.02
C THR A 99 11.77 -8.18 8.73
N CYS A 100 11.43 -9.45 8.55
CA CYS A 100 10.44 -10.17 9.32
C CYS A 100 11.11 -11.36 10.03
N ASP A 101 11.03 -11.40 11.36
CA ASP A 101 11.25 -12.61 12.15
C ASP A 101 9.90 -13.32 12.28
N GLU A 102 9.63 -14.26 11.38
CA GLU A 102 8.35 -14.99 11.31
C GLU A 102 8.08 -15.80 12.57
N ALA A 103 9.13 -16.33 13.22
CA ALA A 103 8.99 -17.15 14.41
C ALA A 103 8.52 -16.32 15.62
N ASN A 104 9.00 -15.07 15.72
CA ASN A 104 8.65 -14.17 16.82
C ASN A 104 7.61 -13.11 16.43
N ARG A 105 7.10 -13.13 15.19
CA ARG A 105 6.17 -12.13 14.64
C ARG A 105 6.67 -10.71 14.88
N LYS A 106 7.92 -10.46 14.47
CA LYS A 106 8.58 -9.18 14.69
C LYS A 106 9.05 -8.57 13.37
N LEU A 107 8.53 -7.38 13.08
CA LEU A 107 8.97 -6.57 11.95
C LEU A 107 10.03 -5.55 12.38
N SER A 108 10.91 -5.17 11.47
CA SER A 108 11.85 -4.07 11.68
C SER A 108 12.21 -3.43 10.34
N CYS A 109 12.08 -2.10 10.26
CA CYS A 109 12.63 -1.32 9.16
C CYS A 109 14.14 -1.20 9.33
N THR A 110 14.90 -1.37 8.25
CA THR A 110 16.37 -1.45 8.35
C THR A 110 17.03 -0.10 8.11
N ASN A 111 18.27 0.03 8.60
CA ASN A 111 19.10 1.22 8.37
C ASN A 111 19.65 1.34 6.94
N GLN A 112 19.24 0.46 6.02
CA GLN A 112 19.51 0.62 4.59
C GLN A 112 18.59 1.65 3.95
N ASN A 113 17.50 2.00 4.63
CA ASN A 113 16.55 3.00 4.17
C ASN A 113 17.10 4.41 4.33
N ASP A 114 16.87 5.25 3.33
CA ASP A 114 16.92 6.70 3.50
C ASP A 114 15.76 7.21 4.36
N GLU A 115 15.68 8.52 4.55
CA GLU A 115 14.66 9.13 5.41
C GLU A 115 13.23 8.91 4.87
N CYS A 116 13.02 8.94 3.56
CA CYS A 116 11.71 8.73 2.96
C CYS A 116 11.28 7.26 3.04
N GLU A 117 12.16 6.35 2.61
CA GLU A 117 11.96 4.90 2.66
C GLU A 117 11.70 4.44 4.10
N MET A 118 12.44 4.99 5.08
CA MET A 118 12.27 4.66 6.50
C MET A 118 10.91 5.13 7.02
N PHE A 119 10.49 6.35 6.63
CA PHE A 119 9.22 6.90 7.05
C PHE A 119 8.05 6.03 6.57
N ILE A 120 8.05 5.67 5.28
CA ILE A 120 7.01 4.84 4.65
C ILE A 120 7.03 3.42 5.25
N CYS A 121 8.21 2.82 5.40
CA CYS A 121 8.37 1.51 6.02
C CYS A 121 7.78 1.49 7.44
N GLU A 122 7.99 2.54 8.24
CA GLU A 122 7.46 2.63 9.59
C GLU A 122 5.94 2.85 9.63
N CYS A 123 5.35 3.49 8.62
CA CYS A 123 3.89 3.54 8.45
C CYS A 123 3.34 2.11 8.30
N ASP A 124 3.89 1.34 7.36
CA ASP A 124 3.43 -0.01 7.05
C ASP A 124 3.67 -0.98 8.20
N ARG A 125 4.85 -0.91 8.84
CA ARG A 125 5.19 -1.73 10.00
C ARG A 125 4.18 -1.53 11.14
N LYS A 126 3.87 -0.28 11.46
CA LYS A 126 2.94 0.07 12.55
C LYS A 126 1.52 -0.34 12.21
N ALA A 127 1.09 -0.19 10.96
CA ALA A 127 -0.23 -0.66 10.52
C ALA A 127 -0.35 -2.18 10.65
N ALA A 128 0.65 -2.94 10.18
CA ALA A 128 0.65 -4.41 10.29
C ALA A 128 0.64 -4.89 11.76
N GLU A 129 1.41 -4.24 12.64
CA GLU A 129 1.39 -4.53 14.08
C GLU A 129 0.08 -4.12 14.76
N CYS A 130 -0.58 -3.08 14.26
CA CYS A 130 -1.88 -2.64 14.74
C CYS A 130 -2.96 -3.65 14.34
N PHE A 131 -2.99 -4.08 13.08
CA PHE A 131 -3.91 -5.12 12.60
C PHE A 131 -3.78 -6.41 13.41
N SER A 132 -2.56 -6.80 13.79
CA SER A 132 -2.34 -8.02 14.58
C SER A 132 -2.85 -7.96 16.02
N ARG A 133 -3.28 -6.79 16.49
CA ARG A 133 -3.81 -6.55 17.84
C ARG A 133 -5.29 -6.17 17.83
N SER A 134 -5.87 -5.96 16.65
CA SER A 134 -7.26 -5.62 16.46
C SER A 134 -8.07 -6.86 16.05
N GLU A 135 -9.33 -6.89 16.43
CA GLU A 135 -10.26 -7.93 15.99
C GLU A 135 -10.78 -7.59 14.58
N TRP A 136 -10.83 -8.60 13.71
CA TRP A 136 -11.46 -8.47 12.40
C TRP A 136 -12.94 -8.82 12.50
N ASN A 137 -13.81 -7.89 12.09
CA ASN A 137 -15.26 -8.08 12.12
C ASN A 137 -15.82 -8.23 10.69
N PRO A 138 -16.38 -9.39 10.31
CA PRO A 138 -16.95 -9.59 8.97
C PRO A 138 -18.12 -8.65 8.64
N GLU A 139 -18.81 -8.07 9.64
CA GLU A 139 -19.90 -7.12 9.39
C GLU A 139 -19.42 -5.75 8.88
N HIS A 140 -18.11 -5.48 8.97
CA HIS A 140 -17.48 -4.24 8.53
C HIS A 140 -16.76 -4.39 7.18
N GLU A 141 -16.72 -5.60 6.61
CA GLU A 141 -16.27 -5.82 5.23
C GLU A 141 -17.21 -5.12 4.25
N HIS A 142 -16.67 -4.42 3.25
CA HIS A 142 -17.44 -3.69 2.23
C HIS A 142 -18.49 -2.73 2.82
N LEU A 143 -18.15 -2.07 3.93
CA LEU A 143 -19.08 -1.19 4.64
C LEU A 143 -19.51 -0.02 3.73
N PRO A 144 -20.83 0.19 3.51
CA PRO A 144 -21.30 1.31 2.71
C PRO A 144 -20.86 2.66 3.28
N SER A 145 -20.36 3.55 2.43
CA SER A 145 -19.79 4.85 2.84
C SER A 145 -20.79 5.80 3.50
N ASP A 146 -22.10 5.62 3.30
CA ASP A 146 -23.14 6.38 4.01
C ASP A 146 -23.27 6.01 5.50
N ARG A 147 -22.62 4.91 5.92
CA ARG A 147 -22.47 4.53 7.33
C ARG A 147 -21.25 5.16 7.99
N CYS A 148 -20.40 5.85 7.24
CA CYS A 148 -19.23 6.56 7.73
C CYS A 148 -19.58 8.02 8.04
N GLN A 149 -19.85 8.30 9.32
CA GLN A 149 -20.30 9.61 9.83
C GLN A 149 -19.18 10.43 10.46
#